data_AF-A0A7C1FPX2-F1
#
_entry.id   AF-A0A7C1FPX2-F1
#
_cell.length_a   1.000
_cell.length_b   1.000
_cell.length_c   1.000
_cell.angle_alpha   90.00
_cell.angle_beta   90.00
_cell.angle_gamma   90.00
#
_symmetry.space_group_name_H-M   'P 1'
#
loop_
_entity.id
_entity.type
_entity.pdbx_description
1 polymer ?
#
loop_
_entity_poly.entity_id
_entity_poly.type
_entity_poly.pdbx_seq_one_letter_code
_entity_poly.pdbx_strand_id
1 'polypeptide(L)'
;MKGRWFHFLRCAMDVRDYLFREKLPLMSTALEAYALRQRTIAKNIANATTPGYRPERVRFEEEFLQSELMLRGTRTDEQHVRIGPPLDSEARPEREDAPVPKPEIYFAGESHVNVDKEMGELAKNQIRFRLVSRLTQRYFSGLQQAIKGTPQ
;
A
#
# COMPACT_ATOMS: atom_id res chain seq x y z
N MET A 1 22.60 16.63 50.42
CA MET A 1 21.50 15.74 49.95
C MET A 1 21.17 16.15 48.52
N LYS A 2 21.55 15.33 47.53
CA LYS A 2 21.47 15.65 46.09
C LYS A 2 20.02 15.51 45.60
N GLY A 3 19.53 16.55 44.94
CA GLY A 3 18.17 16.64 44.42
C GLY A 3 17.94 15.72 43.23
N ARG A 4 16.84 14.95 43.30
CA ARG A 4 16.18 14.30 42.17
C ARG A 4 15.46 15.36 41.36
N TRP A 5 16.02 15.74 40.23
CA TRP A 5 15.31 16.37 39.13
C TRP A 5 15.85 15.69 37.89
N PHE A 6 15.06 14.82 37.25
CA PHE A 6 15.12 14.41 35.83
C PHE A 6 14.26 13.15 35.66
N HIS A 7 12.95 13.31 35.77
CA HIS A 7 11.96 12.36 35.25
C HIS A 7 10.97 13.13 34.37
N PHE A 8 11.47 13.72 33.28
CA PHE A 8 10.59 14.33 32.27
C PHE A 8 11.31 14.40 30.91
N LEU A 9 11.61 13.24 30.33
CA LEU A 9 12.16 13.13 28.97
C LEU A 9 11.71 11.81 28.36
N ARG A 10 10.46 11.76 27.88
CA ARG A 10 10.00 10.69 26.98
C ARG A 10 8.76 11.12 26.20
N CYS A 11 8.85 12.22 25.47
CA CYS A 11 7.93 12.52 24.38
C CYS A 11 8.59 13.48 23.38
N ALA A 12 9.68 13.04 22.76
CA ALA A 12 10.14 13.59 21.50
C ALA A 12 10.07 12.41 20.53
N MET A 13 9.00 12.31 19.74
CA MET A 13 9.07 11.57 18.50
C MET A 13 10.15 12.27 17.68
N ASP A 14 11.31 11.64 17.57
CA ASP A 14 12.48 12.19 16.91
C ASP A 14 12.11 12.41 15.43
N VAL A 15 12.22 13.65 14.95
CA VAL A 15 11.91 14.03 13.57
C VAL A 15 12.68 13.13 12.59
N ARG A 16 13.84 12.62 12.99
CA ARG A 16 14.62 11.62 12.26
C ARG A 16 13.86 10.31 12.05
N ASP A 17 13.19 9.79 13.08
CA ASP A 17 12.43 8.55 12.99
C ASP A 17 11.26 8.72 12.02
N TYR A 18 10.49 9.81 12.13
CA TYR A 18 9.34 10.02 11.23
C TYR A 18 9.74 10.26 9.77
N LEU A 19 10.83 11.01 9.53
CA LEU A 19 11.30 11.35 8.19
C LEU A 19 11.97 10.16 7.48
N PHE A 20 12.83 9.42 8.17
CA PHE A 20 13.69 8.42 7.53
C PHE A 20 13.27 6.97 7.77
N ARG A 21 12.49 6.68 8.82
CA ARG A 21 12.11 5.31 9.18
C ARG A 21 10.78 4.87 8.56
N GLU A 22 9.86 5.80 8.33
CA GLU A 22 8.50 5.48 7.87
C GLU A 22 8.29 5.89 6.40
N LYS A 23 8.44 7.18 6.08
CA LYS A 23 8.01 7.70 4.76
C LYS A 23 8.89 7.27 3.59
N LEU A 24 10.21 7.32 3.76
CA LEU A 24 11.16 6.96 2.69
C LEU A 24 11.09 5.48 2.32
N PRO A 25 11.13 4.52 3.27
CA PRO A 25 10.95 3.11 2.95
C PRO A 25 9.61 2.85 2.28
N LEU A 26 8.51 3.47 2.75
CA LEU A 26 7.20 3.30 2.13
C LEU A 26 7.17 3.76 0.66
N MET A 27 7.74 4.93 0.36
CA MET A 27 7.84 5.41 -1.02
C MET A 27 8.71 4.50 -1.89
N SER A 28 9.82 3.98 -1.35
CA SER A 28 10.68 3.02 -2.06
C SER A 28 9.93 1.73 -2.39
N THR A 29 9.30 1.11 -1.39
CA THR A 29 8.50 -0.11 -1.58
C THR A 29 7.35 0.12 -2.56
N ALA A 30 6.69 1.28 -2.51
CA ALA A 30 5.65 1.63 -3.47
C ALA A 30 6.18 1.72 -4.91
N LEU A 31 7.35 2.34 -5.11
CA LEU A 31 8.00 2.40 -6.44
C LEU A 31 8.38 1.01 -6.94
N GLU A 32 8.92 0.15 -6.08
CA GLU A 32 9.26 -1.24 -6.39
C GLU A 32 8.01 -2.05 -6.77
N ALA A 33 6.92 -1.90 -6.00
CA ALA A 33 5.65 -2.55 -6.27
C ALA A 33 5.05 -2.12 -7.62
N TYR A 34 5.06 -0.83 -7.93
CA TYR A 34 4.59 -0.33 -9.22
C TYR A 34 5.50 -0.74 -10.39
N ALA A 35 6.81 -0.83 -10.18
CA ALA A 35 7.74 -1.34 -11.17
C ALA A 35 7.51 -2.84 -11.44
N LEU A 36 7.29 -3.63 -10.39
CA LEU A 36 6.93 -5.04 -10.50
C LEU A 36 5.62 -5.21 -11.25
N ARG A 37 4.59 -4.43 -10.90
CA ARG A 37 3.29 -4.44 -11.58
C ARG A 37 3.42 -4.10 -13.06
N GLN A 38 4.27 -3.13 -13.43
CA GLN A 38 4.54 -2.81 -14.82
C GLN A 38 5.11 -4.02 -15.59
N ARG A 39 6.05 -4.75 -14.99
CA ARG A 39 6.62 -5.97 -15.58
C ARG A 39 5.59 -7.09 -15.70
N THR A 40 4.76 -7.28 -14.69
CA THR A 40 3.68 -8.29 -14.70
C THR A 40 2.65 -8.00 -15.78
N ILE A 41 2.20 -6.74 -15.92
CA ILE A 41 1.26 -6.35 -16.98
C ILE A 41 1.89 -6.53 -18.36
N ALA A 42 3.16 -6.14 -18.55
CA ALA A 42 3.86 -6.36 -19.79
C ALA A 42 3.98 -7.85 -20.15
N LYS A 43 4.24 -8.71 -19.15
CA LYS A 43 4.25 -10.17 -19.30
C LYS A 43 2.87 -10.71 -19.69
N ASN A 44 1.78 -10.21 -19.09
CA ASN A 44 0.43 -10.62 -19.46
C ASN A 44 0.10 -10.23 -20.91
N ILE A 45 0.41 -8.99 -21.32
CA ILE A 45 0.20 -8.51 -22.70
C ILE A 45 1.01 -9.36 -23.68
N ALA A 46 2.28 -9.66 -23.38
CA ALA A 46 3.14 -10.46 -24.24
C ALA A 46 2.64 -11.90 -24.45
N ASN A 47 2.04 -12.49 -23.41
CA ASN A 47 1.47 -13.85 -23.46
C ASN A 47 -0.03 -13.86 -23.78
N ALA A 48 -0.60 -12.75 -24.24
CA ALA A 48 -2.03 -12.65 -24.48
C ALA A 48 -2.52 -13.62 -25.57
N THR A 49 -1.67 -13.99 -26.53
CA THR A 49 -1.97 -14.95 -27.59
C THR A 49 -1.48 -16.37 -27.28
N THR A 50 -0.89 -16.60 -26.10
CA THR A 50 -0.34 -17.90 -25.72
C THR A 50 -1.46 -18.84 -25.23
N PRO A 51 -1.65 -20.01 -25.85
CA PRO A 51 -2.68 -20.97 -25.44
C PRO A 51 -2.48 -21.44 -23.99
N GLY A 52 -3.55 -21.48 -23.21
CA GLY A 52 -3.55 -21.92 -21.81
C GLY A 52 -2.92 -20.95 -20.80
N TYR A 53 -2.49 -19.76 -21.22
CA TYR A 53 -1.87 -18.78 -20.33
C TYR A 53 -2.89 -18.20 -19.33
N ARG A 54 -2.45 -18.03 -18.08
CA ARG A 54 -3.21 -17.42 -16.99
C ARG A 54 -2.54 -16.12 -16.55
N PRO A 55 -3.28 -14.99 -16.51
CA PRO A 55 -2.70 -13.70 -16.13
C PRO A 55 -2.28 -13.68 -14.66
N GLU A 56 -1.13 -13.07 -14.40
CA GLU A 56 -0.61 -12.84 -13.05
C GLU A 56 -0.99 -11.43 -12.57
N ARG A 57 -1.15 -11.24 -11.25
CA ARG A 57 -1.42 -9.92 -10.65
C ARG A 57 -0.58 -9.68 -9.41
N VAL A 58 -0.13 -8.45 -9.24
CA VAL A 58 0.62 -8.00 -8.06
C VAL A 58 -0.36 -7.40 -7.04
N ARG A 59 -0.49 -8.03 -5.88
CA ARG A 59 -1.29 -7.56 -4.74
C ARG A 59 -0.38 -6.81 -3.78
N PHE A 60 -0.48 -5.48 -3.74
CA PHE A 60 0.35 -4.64 -2.87
C PHE A 60 -0.53 -3.78 -1.96
N GLU A 61 -1.38 -2.95 -2.54
CA GLU A 61 -2.24 -2.02 -1.80
C GLU A 61 -3.26 -2.76 -0.92
N GLU A 62 -3.73 -3.92 -1.37
CA GLU A 62 -4.68 -4.75 -0.63
C GLU A 62 -4.08 -5.27 0.69
N GLU A 63 -2.85 -5.77 0.63
CA GLU A 63 -2.11 -6.27 1.80
C GLU A 63 -1.71 -5.11 2.73
N PHE A 64 -1.35 -3.96 2.15
CA PHE A 64 -1.03 -2.75 2.92
C PHE A 64 -2.25 -2.22 3.69
N LEU A 65 -3.41 -2.06 3.02
CA LEU A 65 -4.65 -1.60 3.66
C LEU A 65 -5.15 -2.58 4.73
N GLN A 66 -5.01 -3.89 4.49
CA GLN A 66 -5.34 -4.89 5.51
C GLN A 66 -4.43 -4.78 6.73
N SER A 67 -3.15 -4.44 6.55
CA SER A 67 -2.23 -4.22 7.66
C SER A 67 -2.53 -2.94 8.46
N GLU A 68 -2.94 -1.84 7.81
CA GLU A 68 -3.33 -0.61 8.50
C GLU A 68 -4.72 -0.69 9.17
N LEU A 69 -5.66 -1.45 8.61
CA LEU A 69 -6.99 -1.65 9.20
C LEU A 69 -6.96 -2.52 10.47
N MET A 70 -5.84 -3.17 10.76
CA MET A 70 -5.59 -3.90 12.01
C MET A 70 -5.00 -2.99 13.11
N LEU A 71 -5.32 -1.69 13.10
CA LEU A 71 -5.03 -0.79 14.21
C LEU A 71 -5.80 -1.24 15.46
N ARG A 72 -5.10 -1.95 16.35
CA ARG A 72 -5.62 -2.37 17.65
C ARG A 72 -5.20 -1.36 18.70
N GLY A 73 -6.17 -0.57 19.17
CA GLY A 73 -5.96 0.35 20.29
C GLY A 73 -5.75 -0.43 21.59
N THR A 74 -4.76 -0.04 22.40
CA THR A 74 -4.63 -0.53 23.77
C THR A 74 -5.59 0.23 24.68
N ARG A 75 -6.48 -0.48 25.39
CA ARG A 75 -7.42 0.14 26.33
C ARG A 75 -6.72 0.43 27.66
N THR A 76 -6.50 1.71 27.95
CA THR A 76 -5.99 2.15 29.26
C THR A 76 -7.10 2.45 30.25
N ASP A 77 -8.29 2.83 29.79
CA ASP A 77 -9.48 3.13 30.61
C ASP A 77 -10.71 2.40 30.07
N GLU A 78 -11.58 1.94 30.96
CA GLU A 78 -12.78 1.18 30.61
C GLU A 78 -13.79 1.96 29.78
N GLN A 79 -13.75 3.30 29.87
CA GLN A 79 -14.65 4.20 29.13
C GLN A 79 -14.14 4.58 27.72
N HIS A 80 -12.96 4.13 27.31
CA HIS A 80 -12.43 4.44 25.98
C HIS A 80 -13.16 3.68 24.86
N VAL A 81 -13.42 4.38 23.76
CA VAL A 81 -13.96 3.80 22.52
C VAL A 81 -12.96 2.78 21.96
N ARG A 82 -13.43 1.55 21.70
CA ARG A 82 -12.60 0.50 21.11
C ARG A 82 -12.25 0.84 19.67
N ILE A 83 -10.96 0.82 19.36
CA ILE A 83 -10.42 0.96 18.00
C ILE A 83 -9.86 -0.40 17.59
N GLY A 84 -10.40 -0.96 16.52
CA GLY A 84 -10.04 -2.28 15.97
C GLY A 84 -11.21 -3.27 16.00
N PRO A 85 -11.07 -4.42 15.30
CA PRO A 85 -12.12 -5.43 15.21
C PRO A 85 -12.48 -6.01 16.60
N PRO A 86 -13.77 -6.31 16.87
CA PRO A 86 -14.23 -6.82 18.16
C PRO A 86 -13.59 -8.18 18.50
N LEU A 87 -13.24 -8.40 19.77
CA LEU A 87 -12.69 -9.68 20.25
C LEU A 87 -13.74 -10.80 20.24
N ASP A 88 -15.02 -10.44 20.27
CA ASP A 88 -16.11 -11.36 20.51
C ASP A 88 -16.68 -11.80 19.16
N SER A 89 -16.14 -12.91 18.68
CA SER A 89 -16.72 -13.71 17.61
C SER A 89 -18.08 -14.25 18.03
N GLU A 90 -19.13 -13.49 17.81
CA GLU A 90 -20.39 -14.05 17.33
C GLU A 90 -20.61 -13.53 15.91
N ALA A 91 -19.69 -13.92 15.02
CA ALA A 91 -19.99 -14.01 13.61
C ALA A 91 -21.10 -15.07 13.49
N ARG A 92 -22.36 -14.64 13.57
CA ARG A 92 -23.43 -15.44 12.99
C ARG A 92 -23.03 -15.64 11.53
N PRO A 93 -22.87 -16.89 11.07
CA PRO A 93 -22.61 -17.14 9.67
C PRO A 93 -23.90 -16.84 8.92
N GLU A 94 -24.13 -15.56 8.60
CA GLU A 94 -24.95 -15.26 7.44
C GLU A 94 -24.15 -15.73 6.25
N ARG A 95 -24.64 -16.84 5.70
CA ARG A 95 -24.21 -17.36 4.40
C ARG A 95 -24.68 -16.35 3.37
N GLU A 96 -23.96 -15.24 3.24
CA GLU A 96 -23.94 -14.54 1.98
C GLU A 96 -23.32 -15.52 0.99
N ASP A 97 -24.19 -16.14 0.19
CA ASP A 97 -23.74 -16.86 -0.99
C ASP A 97 -22.92 -15.86 -1.78
N ALA A 98 -21.59 -16.02 -1.70
CA ALA A 98 -20.65 -15.21 -2.46
C ALA A 98 -21.21 -15.18 -3.89
N PRO A 99 -21.45 -13.99 -4.48
CA PRO A 99 -22.05 -13.92 -5.79
C PRO A 99 -21.20 -14.82 -6.67
N VAL A 100 -21.82 -15.88 -7.21
CA VAL A 100 -21.15 -16.85 -8.07
C VAL A 100 -20.34 -16.00 -9.02
N PRO A 101 -18.99 -16.06 -8.99
CA PRO A 101 -18.21 -15.24 -9.88
C PRO A 101 -18.73 -15.59 -11.25
N LYS A 102 -19.47 -14.65 -11.87
CA LYS A 102 -19.96 -14.83 -13.23
C LYS A 102 -18.70 -15.24 -13.96
N PRO A 103 -18.66 -16.41 -14.60
CA PRO A 103 -17.45 -16.80 -15.28
C PRO A 103 -17.20 -15.67 -16.25
N GLU A 104 -16.17 -14.85 -15.97
CA GLU A 104 -15.70 -13.81 -16.86
C GLU A 104 -15.03 -14.61 -17.98
N ILE A 105 -15.85 -15.27 -18.80
CA ILE A 105 -15.44 -15.91 -20.04
C ILE A 105 -15.15 -14.75 -20.97
N TYR A 106 -14.02 -14.09 -20.75
CA TYR A 106 -13.44 -13.24 -21.75
C TYR A 106 -13.00 -14.17 -22.88
N PHE A 107 -13.87 -14.26 -23.87
CA PHE A 107 -13.64 -14.79 -25.21
C PHE A 107 -13.55 -16.32 -25.39
N ALA A 108 -14.13 -16.74 -26.52
CA ALA A 108 -13.93 -18.02 -27.16
C ALA A 108 -12.53 -18.07 -27.82
N GLY A 109 -11.48 -18.13 -26.99
CA GLY A 109 -10.09 -18.20 -27.44
C GLY A 109 -9.24 -19.05 -26.48
N GLU A 110 -8.04 -19.42 -26.92
CA GLU A 110 -7.15 -20.31 -26.16
C GLU A 110 -6.47 -19.61 -24.95
N SER A 111 -6.58 -18.29 -24.80
CA SER A 111 -5.94 -17.50 -23.73
C SER A 111 -6.94 -16.69 -22.92
N HIS A 112 -6.72 -16.57 -21.61
CA HIS A 112 -7.61 -15.90 -20.65
C HIS A 112 -7.24 -14.42 -20.41
N VAL A 113 -6.39 -13.82 -21.25
CA VAL A 113 -5.91 -12.43 -21.08
C VAL A 113 -6.78 -11.47 -21.90
N ASN A 114 -7.32 -10.44 -21.26
CA ASN A 114 -7.96 -9.33 -21.94
C ASN A 114 -6.95 -8.18 -22.14
N VAL A 115 -6.47 -7.99 -23.37
CA VAL A 115 -5.45 -6.98 -23.69
C VAL A 115 -5.90 -5.57 -23.35
N ASP A 116 -7.14 -5.20 -23.66
CA ASP A 116 -7.66 -3.86 -23.39
C ASP A 116 -7.68 -3.55 -21.88
N LYS A 117 -8.05 -4.54 -21.06
CA LYS A 117 -8.01 -4.45 -19.60
C LYS A 117 -6.57 -4.29 -19.09
N GLU A 118 -5.64 -5.09 -19.60
CA GLU A 118 -4.21 -4.98 -19.23
C GLU A 118 -3.62 -3.62 -19.63
N MET A 119 -3.99 -3.06 -20.80
CA MET A 119 -3.56 -1.72 -21.21
C MET A 119 -4.15 -0.63 -20.31
N GLY A 120 -5.40 -0.76 -19.88
CA GLY A 120 -6.01 0.14 -18.91
C GLY A 120 -5.30 0.11 -17.56
N GLU A 121 -4.99 -1.07 -17.04
CA GLU A 121 -4.22 -1.23 -15.81
C GLU A 121 -2.77 -0.72 -15.96
N LEU A 122 -2.15 -0.87 -17.14
CA LEU A 122 -0.82 -0.30 -17.43
C LEU A 122 -0.82 1.22 -17.31
N ALA A 123 -1.80 1.89 -17.93
CA ALA A 123 -1.93 3.34 -17.89
C ALA A 123 -2.13 3.84 -16.45
N LYS A 124 -3.00 3.18 -15.69
CA LYS A 124 -3.23 3.46 -14.26
C LYS A 124 -1.96 3.28 -13.43
N ASN A 125 -1.22 2.20 -13.65
CA ASN A 125 0.05 1.94 -12.97
C ASN A 125 1.10 3.02 -13.31
N GLN A 126 1.16 3.46 -14.57
CA GLN A 126 2.07 4.51 -15.00
C GLN A 126 1.77 5.86 -14.33
N ILE A 127 0.49 6.20 -14.15
CA ILE A 127 0.08 7.41 -13.41
C ILE A 127 0.54 7.31 -11.95
N ARG A 128 0.30 6.18 -11.29
CA ARG A 128 0.69 5.95 -9.89
C ARG A 128 2.20 6.00 -9.68
N PHE A 129 2.96 5.32 -10.53
CA PHE A 129 4.42 5.34 -10.49
C PHE A 129 4.96 6.76 -10.62
N ARG A 130 4.50 7.51 -11.64
CA ARG A 130 4.91 8.91 -11.85
C ARG A 130 4.56 9.80 -10.67
N LEU A 131 3.40 9.60 -10.04
CA LEU A 131 3.00 10.35 -8.85
C LEU A 131 3.98 10.10 -7.70
N VAL A 132 4.26 8.83 -7.38
CA VAL A 132 5.20 8.50 -6.29
C VAL A 132 6.60 9.01 -6.59
N SER A 133 7.13 8.83 -7.81
CA SER A 133 8.44 9.38 -8.18
C SER A 133 8.52 10.90 -7.97
N ARG A 134 7.45 11.63 -8.34
CA ARG A 134 7.38 13.08 -8.14
C ARG A 134 7.33 13.45 -6.66
N LEU A 135 6.59 12.71 -5.84
CA LEU A 135 6.51 12.92 -4.39
C LEU A 135 7.87 12.68 -3.74
N THR A 136 8.56 11.60 -4.10
CA THR A 136 9.92 11.29 -3.64
C THR A 136 10.90 12.40 -4.03
N GLN A 137 10.85 12.89 -5.27
CA GLN A 137 11.69 13.99 -5.71
C GLN A 137 11.42 15.29 -4.91
N ARG A 138 10.15 15.63 -4.69
CA ARG A 138 9.77 16.79 -3.88
C ARG A 138 10.25 16.66 -2.45
N TYR A 139 10.18 15.46 -1.88
CA TYR A 139 10.64 15.17 -0.53
C TYR A 139 12.15 15.45 -0.38
N PHE A 140 12.98 14.91 -1.28
CA PHE A 140 14.42 15.18 -1.26
C PHE A 140 14.77 16.64 -1.55
N SER A 141 14.05 17.28 -2.47
CA SER A 141 14.21 18.72 -2.73
C SER A 141 13.94 19.56 -1.48
N GLY A 142 12.86 19.25 -0.74
CA GLY A 142 12.54 19.90 0.53
C GLY A 142 13.62 19.71 1.60
N LEU A 143 14.18 18.50 1.72
CA LEU A 143 15.31 18.25 2.62
C LEU A 143 16.55 19.06 2.24
N GLN A 144 16.88 19.10 0.95
CA GLN A 144 18.02 19.88 0.46
C GLN A 144 17.82 21.38 0.68
N GLN A 145 16.61 21.89 0.50
CA GLN A 145 16.26 23.29 0.77
C GLN A 145 16.43 23.62 2.26
N ALA A 146 15.94 22.77 3.16
CA ALA A 146 16.11 22.98 4.59
C ALA A 146 17.58 22.98 5.03
N ILE A 147 18.42 22.15 4.39
CA ILE A 147 19.86 22.09 4.67
C ILE A 147 20.60 23.30 4.09
N LYS A 148 20.26 23.73 2.87
CA LYS A 148 20.97 24.80 2.15
C LYS A 148 20.45 26.21 2.46
N GLY A 149 19.25 26.35 2.99
CA GLY A 149 18.64 27.64 3.34
C GLY A 149 18.24 28.52 2.15
N THR A 150 18.21 27.99 0.92
CA THR A 150 17.82 28.76 -0.27
C THR A 150 16.30 28.74 -0.49
N PRO A 151 15.60 29.88 -0.48
CA PRO A 151 14.20 29.98 -0.86
C PRO A 151 14.02 29.77 -2.37
N GLN A 152 12.80 29.38 -2.78
CA GLN A 152 12.42 29.19 -4.19
C GLN A 152 12.25 30.51 -4.93
#